data_AF-A0AAD5CM54-F1
#
_entry.id   AF-A0AAD5CM54-F1
#
_cell.length_a   1.000
_cell.length_b   1.000
_cell.length_c   1.000
_cell.angle_alpha   90.00
_cell.angle_beta   90.00
_cell.angle_gamma   90.00
#
_symmetry.space_group_name_H-M   'P 1'
#
loop_
_entity.id
_entity.type
_entity.pdbx_description
1 polymer ?
#
loop_
_entity_poly.entity_id
_entity_poly.type
_entity_poly.pdbx_seq_one_letter_code
_entity_poly.pdbx_strand_id
1 'polypeptide(L)'
;MAIDEIFGETRPVLAPNKSALYVWGYNQSGQTGRKCEGHNLRIPKQLSPDLFGCPAGANSRWLDVACGREHTAAVASDGSLFTWG
;
A
#
# COMPACT_ATOMS: atom_id res chain seq x y z
N MET A 1 4.65 7.81 -47.06
CA MET A 1 5.50 7.01 -46.15
C MET A 1 5.60 7.82 -44.87
N ALA A 2 4.73 7.51 -43.90
CA ALA A 2 4.55 8.31 -42.69
C ALA A 2 5.62 7.92 -41.66
N ILE A 3 6.10 8.90 -40.89
CA ILE A 3 7.28 8.77 -40.01
C ILE A 3 7.00 7.91 -38.77
N ASP A 4 5.76 7.46 -38.60
CA ASP A 4 5.27 6.80 -37.39
C ASP A 4 5.65 5.30 -37.29
N GLU A 5 6.31 4.72 -38.29
CA GLU A 5 6.70 3.29 -38.30
C GLU A 5 8.00 2.96 -37.54
N ILE A 6 8.74 3.97 -37.03
CA ILE A 6 10.05 3.76 -36.39
C ILE A 6 9.97 3.65 -34.85
N PHE A 7 8.90 4.13 -34.23
CA PHE A 7 8.69 3.98 -32.79
C PHE A 7 7.67 2.87 -32.57
N GLY A 8 8.15 1.64 -32.43
CA GLY A 8 7.33 0.49 -32.06
C GLY A 8 6.37 0.89 -30.94
N GLU A 9 5.08 0.60 -31.13
CA GLU A 9 3.99 1.05 -30.27
C GLU A 9 4.38 0.97 -28.80
N THR A 10 4.82 2.09 -28.21
CA THR A 10 4.94 2.19 -26.77
C THR A 10 3.51 2.30 -26.28
N ARG A 11 2.82 1.16 -26.19
CA ARG A 11 1.61 1.05 -25.41
C ARG A 11 2.00 1.55 -24.02
N PRO A 12 1.49 2.71 -23.55
CA PRO A 12 1.63 3.01 -22.14
C PRO A 12 0.92 1.86 -21.44
N VAL A 13 1.70 0.98 -20.82
CA VAL A 13 1.14 -0.09 -20.02
C VAL A 13 0.52 0.60 -18.82
N LEU A 14 -0.74 1.01 -18.97
CA LEU A 14 -1.65 1.34 -17.88
C LEU A 14 -1.98 0.03 -17.15
N ALA A 15 -0.95 -0.68 -16.66
CA ALA A 15 -1.17 -1.65 -15.64
C ALA A 15 -1.54 -0.86 -14.39
N PRO A 16 -2.69 -1.12 -13.74
CA PRO A 16 -2.88 -0.64 -12.40
C PRO A 16 -1.71 -1.19 -11.58
N ASN A 17 -0.81 -0.32 -11.13
CA ASN A 17 0.27 -0.70 -10.24
C ASN A 17 -0.39 -1.16 -8.94
N LYS A 18 -0.58 -2.48 -8.78
CA LYS A 18 -1.13 -3.06 -7.56
C LYS A 18 -0.13 -2.78 -6.44
N SER A 19 -0.49 -1.85 -5.57
CA SER A 19 0.27 -1.52 -4.37
C SER A 19 -0.39 -2.18 -3.17
N ALA A 20 0.32 -3.07 -2.47
CA ALA A 20 -0.19 -3.79 -1.32
C ALA A 20 0.76 -3.61 -0.13
N LEU A 21 0.19 -3.40 1.06
CA LEU A 21 0.94 -3.33 2.32
C LEU A 21 0.82 -4.68 3.03
N TYR A 22 1.94 -5.32 3.34
CA TYR A 22 1.98 -6.55 4.13
C TYR A 22 2.55 -6.26 5.51
N VAL A 23 1.90 -6.81 6.53
CA VAL A 23 2.19 -6.50 7.95
C VAL A 23 2.21 -7.77 8.79
N TRP A 24 3.19 -7.83 9.69
CA TRP A 24 3.42 -8.88 10.68
C TRP A 24 4.22 -8.29 11.86
N GLY A 25 4.41 -9.08 12.90
CA GLY A 25 5.17 -8.71 14.09
C GLY A 25 4.30 -8.37 15.28
N TYR A 26 4.82 -7.51 16.15
CA TYR A 26 4.20 -7.11 17.40
C TYR A 26 3.03 -6.15 17.14
N ASN A 27 1.91 -6.39 17.81
CA ASN A 27 0.62 -5.71 17.61
C ASN A 27 -0.09 -5.45 18.95
N GLN A 28 0.64 -5.11 20.01
CA GLN A 28 0.02 -4.87 21.31
C GLN A 28 -0.75 -3.55 21.34
N SER A 29 -0.27 -2.52 20.63
CA SER A 29 -0.98 -1.26 20.50
C SER A 29 -1.92 -1.28 19.29
N GLY A 30 -1.58 -2.02 18.23
CA GLY A 30 -2.30 -1.94 16.96
C GLY A 30 -1.44 -1.48 15.78
N GLN A 31 -0.12 -1.38 15.94
CA GLN A 31 0.85 -0.94 14.92
C GLN A 31 0.87 -1.79 13.63
N THR A 32 0.26 -2.98 13.61
CA THR A 32 0.06 -3.74 12.37
C THR A 32 -1.22 -3.37 11.63
N GLY A 33 -2.11 -2.57 12.22
CA GLY A 33 -3.40 -2.19 11.64
C GLY A 33 -4.42 -3.35 11.58
N ARG A 34 -4.07 -4.51 12.15
CA ARG A 34 -4.89 -5.72 12.11
C ARG A 34 -5.68 -5.89 13.41
N LYS A 35 -6.98 -6.12 13.28
CA LYS A 35 -7.86 -6.59 14.37
C LYS A 35 -7.80 -8.12 14.43
N CYS A 36 -7.08 -8.68 15.38
CA CYS A 36 -6.99 -10.13 15.58
C CYS A 36 -6.68 -10.50 17.03
N GLU A 37 -7.00 -11.73 17.40
CA GLU A 37 -6.63 -12.29 18.69
C GLU A 37 -5.12 -12.59 18.72
N GLY A 38 -4.42 -12.01 19.70
CA GLY A 38 -2.99 -12.17 19.90
C GLY A 38 -2.15 -10.95 19.48
N HIS A 39 -1.06 -10.72 20.23
CA HIS A 39 -0.17 -9.57 20.04
C HIS A 39 1.02 -9.86 19.12
N ASN A 40 1.32 -11.14 18.81
CA ASN A 40 2.48 -11.51 18.00
C ASN A 40 2.04 -12.20 16.71
N LEU A 41 1.96 -11.42 15.63
CA LEU A 41 1.44 -11.86 14.34
C LEU A 41 2.59 -12.34 13.46
N ARG A 42 2.95 -13.61 13.53
CA ARG A 42 4.12 -14.16 12.81
C ARG A 42 3.90 -14.38 11.31
N ILE A 43 2.66 -14.31 10.85
CA ILE A 43 2.29 -14.54 9.45
C ILE A 43 2.00 -13.18 8.80
N PRO A 44 2.77 -12.77 7.77
CA PRO A 44 2.47 -11.62 6.94
C PRO A 44 1.06 -11.71 6.38
N LYS A 45 0.27 -10.66 6.59
CA LYS A 45 -1.02 -10.52 5.94
C LYS A 45 -1.10 -9.18 5.24
N GLN A 46 -1.75 -9.18 4.09
CA GLN A 46 -2.09 -7.96 3.39
C GLN A 46 -3.08 -7.17 4.24
N LEU A 47 -2.82 -5.87 4.39
CA LEU A 47 -3.72 -4.95 5.04
C LEU A 47 -4.83 -4.54 4.06
N SER A 48 -6.08 -4.56 4.52
CA SER A 48 -7.23 -4.27 3.65
C SER A 48 -7.23 -2.81 3.19
N PRO A 49 -7.33 -2.53 1.87
CA PRO A 49 -7.42 -1.16 1.34
C PRO A 49 -8.59 -0.36 1.93
N ASP A 50 -9.68 -1.04 2.30
CA ASP A 50 -10.87 -0.44 2.91
C ASP A 50 -10.57 0.32 4.21
N LEU A 51 -9.48 -0.04 4.92
CA LEU A 51 -9.05 0.68 6.13
C LEU A 51 -8.62 2.12 5.86
N PHE A 52 -8.25 2.43 4.62
CA PHE A 52 -7.70 3.71 4.21
C PHE A 52 -8.68 4.57 3.42
N GLY A 53 -9.94 4.12 3.30
CA GLY A 53 -10.93 4.79 2.43
C GLY A 53 -10.54 4.79 0.95
N CYS A 54 -9.55 3.97 0.57
CA CYS A 54 -9.15 3.75 -0.82
C CYS A 54 -9.82 2.44 -1.30
N PRO A 55 -10.98 2.48 -1.96
CA PRO A 55 -11.50 1.30 -2.62
C PRO A 55 -10.46 0.82 -3.62
N ALA A 56 -10.20 -0.48 -3.63
CA ALA A 56 -9.25 -1.13 -4.54
C ALA A 56 -9.53 -0.65 -5.99
N GLY A 57 -8.67 0.22 -6.52
CA GLY A 57 -8.88 0.85 -7.83
C GLY A 57 -8.68 2.37 -7.87
N ALA A 58 -8.70 3.07 -6.73
CA ALA A 58 -8.15 4.43 -6.68
C ALA A 58 -6.62 4.35 -6.84
N ASN A 59 -6.04 5.16 -7.72
CA ASN A 59 -4.62 5.17 -8.10
C ASN A 59 -3.61 5.48 -6.97
N SER A 60 -3.98 5.29 -5.71
CA SER A 60 -3.12 5.53 -4.55
C SER A 60 -2.22 4.32 -4.30
N ARG A 61 -0.95 4.47 -4.66
CA ARG A 61 0.14 3.55 -4.27
C ARG A 61 0.78 4.03 -2.97
N TRP A 62 1.33 3.11 -2.19
CA TRP A 62 2.16 3.44 -1.03
C TRP A 62 3.51 3.98 -1.55
N LEU A 63 3.88 5.17 -1.10
CA LEU A 63 5.16 5.80 -1.43
C LEU A 63 6.22 5.46 -0.40
N ASP A 64 5.85 5.52 0.87
CA ASP A 64 6.77 5.27 1.98
C ASP A 64 6.02 4.82 3.24
N VAL A 65 6.72 4.10 4.11
CA VAL A 65 6.21 3.54 5.36
C VAL A 65 7.27 3.66 6.45
N ALA A 66 6.90 4.24 7.60
CA ALA A 66 7.75 4.34 8.77
C ALA A 66 7.10 3.63 9.96
N CYS A 67 7.88 2.78 10.64
CA CYS A 67 7.44 2.04 11.82
C CYS A 67 8.14 2.59 13.07
N GLY A 68 7.36 3.08 14.03
CA GLY A 68 7.78 3.40 15.38
C GLY A 68 7.64 2.20 16.33
N ARG A 69 7.84 2.44 17.63
CA ARG A 69 7.72 1.38 18.65
C ARG A 69 6.30 0.81 18.74
N GLU A 70 5.31 1.69 18.77
CA GLU A 70 3.89 1.37 18.96
C GLU A 70 2.98 2.07 17.93
N HIS A 71 3.55 2.56 16.83
CA HIS A 71 2.79 3.23 15.77
C HIS A 71 3.45 3.01 14.42
N THR A 72 2.68 3.21 13.36
CA THR A 72 3.10 3.13 11.96
C THR A 72 2.48 4.29 11.20
N ALA A 73 3.25 4.88 10.29
CA ALA A 73 2.81 5.93 9.38
C ALA A 73 3.09 5.50 7.93
N ALA A 74 2.18 5.83 7.02
CA ALA A 74 2.36 5.57 5.59
C ALA A 74 1.85 6.73 4.75
N VAL A 75 2.58 7.04 3.68
CA VAL A 75 2.24 8.10 2.72
C VAL A 75 1.78 7.46 1.41
N ALA A 76 0.62 7.88 0.93
CA ALA A 76 0.07 7.46 -0.36
C ALA A 76 0.45 8.45 -1.48
N SER A 77 0.35 8.01 -2.73
CA SER A 77 0.72 8.82 -3.89
C SER A 77 -0.23 9.97 -4.21
N ASP A 78 -1.40 10.01 -3.58
CA ASP A 78 -2.31 11.15 -3.60
C ASP A 78 -1.93 12.24 -2.58
N GLY A 79 -0.86 12.02 -1.78
CA GLY A 79 -0.40 12.92 -0.73
C GLY A 79 -1.04 12.67 0.63
N SER A 80 -1.94 11.69 0.75
CA SER A 80 -2.57 11.33 2.03
C SER A 80 -1.56 10.70 2.98
N LEU A 81 -1.60 11.12 4.25
CA LEU A 81 -0.86 10.52 5.35
C LEU A 81 -1.82 9.69 6.20
N PHE A 82 -1.47 8.41 6.39
CA PHE A 82 -2.20 7.49 7.25
C PHE A 82 -1.34 7.12 8.45
N THR A 83 -1.94 7.10 9.63
CA THR A 83 -1.27 6.67 10.85
C THR A 83 -2.16 5.70 11.61
N TRP A 84 -1.57 4.62 12.12
CA TRP A 84 -2.22 3.68 13.01
C TRP A 84 -1.21 3.19 14.04
N GLY A 85 -1.66 2.58 15.12
CA GLY A 85 -0.81 2.36 16.26
C GLY A 85 -1.62 1.92 17.44
#